data_AF-C5L652-F1
#
_entry.id   AF-C5L652-F1
#
_cell.length_a   1.000
_cell.length_b   1.000
_cell.length_c   1.000
_cell.angle_alpha   90.00
_cell.angle_beta   90.00
_cell.angle_gamma   90.00
#
_symmetry.space_group_name_H-M   'P 1'
#
loop_
_entity.id
_entity.type
_entity.pdbx_description
1 polymer ?
#
loop_
_entity_poly.entity_id
_entity_poly.type
_entity_poly.pdbx_seq_one_letter_code
_entity_poly.pdbx_strand_id
1 'polypeptide(L)'
;MAVEIPRFTRAKMEISRESYNYPAVNPIKQDLFKDGSLREYPGAIYWNYGAAPQTFEDPNVEEEVGLYGDGDPLDLIEVGRPATQYHTGQIISVKILGALGLVDGGEADWKIIVIATDDPLFDRINAINDLESAYPNTISGIREWFRWYKYPT
;
A
#
# COMPACT_ATOMS: atom_id res chain seq x y z
N MET A 1 -5.50 6.82 -5.75
CA MET A 1 -5.11 6.10 -4.52
C MET A 1 -5.90 6.68 -3.36
N ALA A 2 -6.50 5.83 -2.53
CA ALA A 2 -7.01 6.20 -1.22
C ALA A 2 -5.88 5.98 -0.21
N VAL A 3 -5.37 7.05 0.40
CA VAL A 3 -4.26 6.95 1.36
C VAL A 3 -4.80 6.43 2.69
N GLU A 4 -4.23 5.34 3.19
CA GLU A 4 -4.60 4.74 4.47
C GLU A 4 -3.56 5.07 5.53
N ILE A 5 -2.29 4.78 5.22
CA ILE A 5 -1.16 4.95 6.13
C ILE A 5 -0.22 6.02 5.56
N PRO A 6 -0.22 7.23 6.16
CA PRO A 6 0.70 8.28 5.78
C PRO A 6 2.16 7.86 5.92
N ARG A 7 3.00 8.42 5.06
CA ARG A 7 4.45 8.32 5.16
C ARG A 7 4.94 8.59 6.59
N PHE A 8 5.92 7.82 7.04
CA PHE A 8 6.57 7.89 8.35
C PHE A 8 5.64 7.64 9.55
N THR A 9 4.50 6.99 9.31
CA THR A 9 3.62 6.51 10.39
C THR A 9 3.62 4.98 10.45
N ARG A 10 3.04 4.42 11.52
CA ARG A 10 3.05 2.96 11.75
C ARG A 10 1.69 2.38 12.16
N ALA A 11 0.70 3.22 12.43
CA ALA A 11 -0.66 2.75 12.71
C ALA A 11 -1.18 2.01 11.47
N LYS A 12 -1.60 0.76 11.64
CA LYS A 12 -2.14 -0.02 10.53
C LYS A 12 -3.57 0.43 10.29
N MET A 13 -3.71 1.48 9.49
CA MET A 13 -5.00 1.99 9.02
C MET A 13 -5.40 1.23 7.77
N GLU A 14 -6.67 0.89 7.63
CA GLU A 14 -7.20 0.14 6.48
C GLU A 14 -8.68 0.48 6.22
N ILE A 15 -9.11 0.38 4.97
CA ILE A 15 -10.50 0.43 4.55
C ILE A 15 -11.23 -0.79 5.12
N SER A 16 -12.20 -0.53 5.98
CA SER A 16 -13.02 -1.57 6.62
C SER A 16 -14.01 -2.15 5.60
N ARG A 17 -13.79 -3.42 5.21
CA ARG A 17 -14.72 -4.21 4.38
C ARG A 17 -16.05 -4.48 5.10
N GLU A 18 -16.00 -4.66 6.42
CA GLU A 18 -17.17 -4.91 7.27
C GLU A 18 -17.60 -3.65 8.04
N SER A 19 -18.66 -2.97 7.59
CA SER A 19 -19.24 -1.82 8.27
C SER A 19 -20.53 -2.17 9.00
N TYR A 20 -20.42 -2.87 10.15
CA TYR A 20 -21.57 -3.25 10.99
C TYR A 20 -22.51 -2.07 11.36
N ASN A 21 -21.97 -0.87 11.54
CA ASN A 21 -22.74 0.30 11.96
C ASN A 21 -23.14 1.24 10.79
N TYR A 22 -22.58 1.03 9.60
CA TYR A 22 -22.82 1.90 8.44
C TYR A 22 -22.86 1.07 7.16
N PRO A 23 -23.93 0.28 6.92
CA PRO A 23 -24.00 -0.73 5.87
C PRO A 23 -23.89 -0.20 4.43
N ALA A 24 -23.70 1.12 4.25
CA ALA A 24 -23.57 1.79 2.96
C ALA A 24 -22.17 2.37 2.67
N VAL A 25 -21.19 2.26 3.59
CA VAL A 25 -19.84 2.82 3.40
C VAL A 25 -18.75 1.92 3.97
N ASN A 26 -17.53 2.03 3.42
CA ASN A 26 -16.32 1.36 3.90
C ASN A 26 -15.37 2.41 4.53
N PRO A 27 -15.49 2.70 5.84
CA PRO A 27 -14.64 3.71 6.48
C PRO A 27 -13.22 3.20 6.70
N ILE A 28 -12.24 4.09 6.73
CA ILE A 28 -10.89 3.75 7.18
C ILE A 28 -10.87 3.66 8.71
N LYS A 29 -10.32 2.59 9.25
CA LYS A 29 -10.14 2.35 10.70
C LYS A 29 -8.75 1.80 10.97
N GLN A 30 -8.30 1.89 12.21
CA GLN A 30 -7.11 1.17 12.64
C GLN A 30 -7.46 -0.29 12.89
N ASP A 31 -6.66 -1.19 12.32
CA ASP A 31 -6.75 -2.64 12.54
C ASP A 31 -6.51 -2.97 14.02
N LEU A 32 -7.07 -4.09 14.48
CA LEU A 32 -6.97 -4.56 15.86
C LEU A 32 -6.23 -5.89 15.92
N PHE A 33 -5.39 -6.06 16.94
CA PHE A 33 -4.95 -7.39 17.32
C PHE A 33 -6.13 -8.22 17.86
N LYS A 34 -5.94 -9.54 17.96
CA LYS A 34 -6.96 -10.47 18.49
C LYS A 34 -7.43 -10.14 19.91
N ASP A 35 -6.59 -9.43 20.69
CA ASP A 35 -6.91 -8.97 22.04
C ASP A 35 -7.67 -7.63 22.08
N GLY A 36 -7.95 -7.04 20.90
CA GLY A 36 -8.65 -5.76 20.75
C GLY A 36 -7.75 -4.52 20.87
N SER A 37 -6.44 -4.68 21.05
CA SER A 37 -5.51 -3.56 21.06
C SER A 37 -5.25 -3.03 19.64
N LEU A 38 -4.97 -1.73 19.52
CA LEU A 38 -4.70 -1.07 18.25
C LEU A 38 -3.42 -1.62 17.62
N ARG A 39 -3.50 -2.05 16.36
CA ARG A 39 -2.37 -2.64 15.64
C ARG A 39 -1.46 -1.56 15.05
N GLU A 40 -0.16 -1.75 15.23
CA GLU A 40 0.89 -0.96 14.61
C GLU A 40 1.91 -1.91 13.95
N TYR A 41 2.54 -1.44 12.86
CA TYR A 41 3.71 -2.10 12.32
C TYR A 41 4.93 -1.95 13.24
N PRO A 42 5.86 -2.92 13.26
CA PRO A 42 7.05 -2.84 14.11
C PRO A 42 8.00 -1.70 13.72
N GLY A 43 7.89 -1.19 12.50
CA GLY A 43 8.58 0.01 12.01
C GLY A 43 7.63 0.91 11.22
N ALA A 44 7.99 2.18 11.09
CA ALA A 44 7.23 3.10 10.23
C ALA A 44 7.34 2.68 8.77
N ILE A 45 6.25 2.87 8.01
CA ILE A 45 6.31 2.81 6.55
C ILE A 45 6.93 4.10 6.02
N TYR A 46 7.88 4.00 5.09
CA TYR A 46 8.65 5.16 4.61
C TYR A 46 8.02 5.85 3.39
N TRP A 47 6.85 5.37 2.96
CA TRP A 47 6.08 5.85 1.81
C TRP A 47 4.63 6.06 2.22
N ASN A 48 3.85 6.81 1.44
CA ASN A 48 2.41 6.80 1.65
C ASN A 48 1.86 5.47 1.11
N TYR A 49 0.97 4.85 1.87
CA TYR A 49 0.42 3.54 1.57
C TYR A 49 -1.10 3.56 1.66
N GLY A 50 -1.75 2.73 0.87
CA GLY A 50 -3.18 2.57 0.84
C GLY A 50 -3.61 1.80 -0.39
N ALA A 51 -4.84 1.99 -0.85
CA ALA A 51 -5.41 1.11 -1.87
C ALA A 51 -5.91 1.84 -3.13
N ALA A 52 -6.11 1.09 -4.21
CA ALA A 52 -6.86 1.50 -5.37
C ALA A 52 -8.37 1.27 -5.14
N PRO A 53 -9.21 2.32 -5.18
CA PRO A 53 -10.66 2.14 -5.15
C PRO A 53 -11.16 1.27 -6.30
N GLN A 54 -12.27 0.55 -6.08
CA GLN A 54 -12.91 -0.29 -7.10
C GLN A 54 -12.01 -1.43 -7.64
N THR A 55 -11.13 -1.95 -6.78
CA THR A 55 -10.33 -3.14 -7.05
C THR A 55 -10.57 -4.17 -5.96
N PHE A 56 -10.28 -5.44 -6.27
CA PHE A 56 -10.43 -6.57 -5.36
C PHE A 56 -9.53 -7.71 -5.86
N GLU A 57 -8.60 -8.15 -5.03
CA GLU A 57 -7.74 -9.31 -5.29
C GLU A 57 -8.55 -10.58 -4.99
N ASP A 58 -9.24 -11.16 -5.98
CA ASP A 58 -10.23 -12.23 -5.74
C ASP A 58 -9.59 -13.52 -5.22
N PRO A 59 -9.90 -13.97 -3.98
CA PRO A 59 -9.30 -15.17 -3.39
C PRO A 59 -9.83 -16.48 -4.00
N ASN A 60 -10.79 -16.41 -4.92
CA ASN A 60 -11.40 -17.58 -5.58
C ASN A 60 -10.91 -17.79 -7.01
N VAL A 61 -10.06 -16.88 -7.52
CA VAL A 61 -9.51 -16.95 -8.87
C VAL A 61 -8.00 -17.13 -8.76
N GLU A 62 -7.49 -18.23 -9.30
CA GLU A 62 -6.04 -18.45 -9.39
C GLU A 62 -5.44 -17.50 -10.43
N GLU A 63 -4.42 -16.77 -10.02
CA GLU A 63 -3.66 -15.86 -10.88
C GLU A 63 -2.61 -16.60 -11.72
N GLU A 64 -2.04 -15.91 -12.73
CA GLU A 64 -0.98 -16.46 -13.58
C GLU A 64 0.28 -16.88 -12.79
N VAL A 65 0.50 -16.28 -11.62
CA VAL A 65 1.60 -16.62 -10.70
C VAL A 65 1.36 -17.90 -9.89
N GLY A 66 0.21 -18.57 -10.06
CA GLY A 66 -0.15 -19.82 -9.38
C GLY A 66 -0.54 -19.63 -7.91
N LEU A 67 -1.02 -18.44 -7.55
CA LEU A 67 -1.48 -18.07 -6.22
C LEU A 67 -2.88 -17.43 -6.32
N TYR A 68 -3.56 -17.30 -5.20
CA TYR A 68 -4.86 -16.64 -5.08
C TYR A 68 -4.69 -15.28 -4.40
N GLY A 69 -5.52 -14.31 -4.74
CA GLY A 69 -5.49 -12.98 -4.12
C GLY A 69 -5.81 -13.02 -2.61
N ASP A 70 -5.40 -11.98 -1.89
CA ASP A 70 -5.60 -11.85 -0.44
C ASP A 70 -7.03 -11.44 -0.01
N GLY A 71 -7.90 -11.13 -0.98
CA GLY A 71 -9.27 -10.69 -0.73
C GLY A 71 -9.40 -9.24 -0.28
N ASP A 72 -8.36 -8.42 -0.40
CA ASP A 72 -8.41 -6.99 -0.14
C ASP A 72 -8.37 -6.17 -1.44
N PRO A 73 -8.66 -4.86 -1.38
CA PRO A 73 -8.40 -3.96 -2.51
C PRO A 73 -6.90 -3.90 -2.83
N LEU A 74 -6.57 -3.71 -4.11
CA LEU A 74 -5.18 -3.70 -4.59
C LEU A 74 -4.34 -2.61 -3.90
N ASP A 75 -3.19 -3.01 -3.36
CA ASP A 75 -2.32 -2.15 -2.58
C ASP A 75 -1.43 -1.25 -3.42
N LEU A 76 -1.31 0.01 -3.01
CA LEU A 76 -0.53 1.06 -3.66
C LEU A 76 0.51 1.66 -2.70
N ILE A 77 1.72 1.85 -3.23
CA ILE A 77 2.84 2.53 -2.57
C ILE A 77 3.19 3.78 -3.36
N GLU A 78 2.94 4.95 -2.78
CA GLU A 78 3.27 6.24 -3.39
C GLU A 78 4.69 6.68 -3.00
N VAL A 79 5.54 6.86 -4.01
CA VAL A 79 7.01 6.99 -3.85
C VAL A 79 7.55 8.40 -4.05
N GLY A 80 6.70 9.42 -4.06
CA GLY A 80 7.09 10.81 -4.21
C GLY A 80 8.06 11.31 -3.13
N ARG A 81 8.42 12.59 -3.18
CA ARG A 81 9.44 13.14 -2.26
C ARG A 81 9.02 13.09 -0.79
N PRO A 82 9.97 13.08 0.17
CA PRO A 82 9.66 13.12 1.61
C PRO A 82 8.76 14.28 2.07
N ALA A 83 8.70 15.38 1.32
CA ALA A 83 7.83 16.52 1.61
C ALA A 83 6.34 16.26 1.28
N THR A 84 6.00 15.19 0.56
CA THR A 84 4.62 14.85 0.16
C THR A 84 3.97 13.84 1.12
N GLN A 85 3.97 14.16 2.41
CA GLN A 85 3.20 13.37 3.37
C GLN A 85 1.71 13.71 3.23
N TYR A 86 0.91 12.75 2.75
CA TYR A 86 -0.54 12.89 2.65
C TYR A 86 -1.23 12.49 3.96
N HIS A 87 -2.54 12.74 4.05
CA HIS A 87 -3.33 12.40 5.24
C HIS A 87 -4.12 11.10 5.03
N THR A 88 -4.38 10.35 6.11
CA THR A 88 -5.30 9.21 6.08
C THR A 88 -6.67 9.65 5.55
N GLY A 89 -7.22 8.89 4.61
CA GLY A 89 -8.47 9.18 3.89
C GLY A 89 -8.32 10.17 2.73
N GLN A 90 -7.15 10.74 2.51
CA GLN A 90 -6.93 11.60 1.35
C GLN A 90 -6.96 10.78 0.06
N ILE A 91 -7.71 11.28 -0.93
CA ILE A 91 -7.72 10.71 -2.28
C ILE A 91 -6.75 11.50 -3.15
N ILE A 92 -5.77 10.81 -3.74
CA ILE A 92 -4.76 11.41 -4.62
C ILE A 92 -4.77 10.76 -6.00
N SER A 93 -4.47 11.56 -7.02
CA SER A 93 -4.24 11.09 -8.39
C SER A 93 -2.80 10.65 -8.55
N VAL A 94 -2.58 9.51 -9.19
CA VAL A 94 -1.26 8.87 -9.28
C VAL A 94 -1.06 8.27 -10.67
N LYS A 95 0.21 8.07 -11.05
CA LYS A 95 0.64 7.28 -12.21
C LYS A 95 1.31 6.00 -11.75
N ILE A 96 0.95 4.88 -12.36
CA ILE A 96 1.54 3.56 -12.10
C ILE A 96 2.93 3.50 -12.74
N LEU A 97 3.91 2.98 -12.00
CA LEU A 97 5.29 2.82 -12.44
C LEU A 97 5.71 1.34 -12.58
N GLY A 98 5.14 0.47 -11.74
CA GLY A 98 5.45 -0.96 -11.69
C GLY A 98 4.74 -1.64 -10.53
N ALA A 99 5.12 -2.88 -10.24
CA ALA A 99 4.55 -3.67 -9.15
C ALA A 99 5.62 -4.55 -8.50
N LEU A 100 5.43 -4.86 -7.23
CA LEU A 100 6.13 -5.90 -6.48
C LEU A 100 5.11 -6.99 -6.14
N GLY A 101 5.33 -8.22 -6.63
CA GLY A 101 4.55 -9.38 -6.23
C GLY A 101 5.07 -9.93 -4.90
N LEU A 102 4.44 -9.53 -3.79
CA LEU A 102 4.72 -10.12 -2.49
C LEU A 102 3.95 -11.44 -2.37
N VAL A 103 4.58 -12.46 -1.79
CA VAL A 103 3.89 -13.67 -1.37
C VAL A 103 3.76 -13.59 0.14
N ASP A 104 2.54 -13.42 0.63
CA ASP A 104 2.26 -13.26 2.05
C ASP A 104 1.38 -14.40 2.53
N GLY A 105 1.92 -15.29 3.37
CA GLY A 105 1.14 -16.43 3.88
C GLY A 105 0.68 -17.45 2.82
N GLY A 106 1.17 -17.37 1.58
CA GLY A 106 0.71 -18.20 0.45
C GLY A 106 -0.33 -17.50 -0.44
N GLU A 107 -0.64 -16.23 -0.17
CA GLU A 107 -1.50 -15.37 -0.98
C GLU A 107 -0.64 -14.49 -1.90
N ALA A 108 -1.18 -14.15 -3.07
CA ALA A 108 -0.67 -13.07 -3.90
C ALA A 108 -1.10 -11.74 -3.27
N ASP A 109 -0.10 -10.94 -2.89
CA ASP A 109 -0.30 -9.63 -2.29
C ASP A 109 0.45 -8.59 -3.13
N TRP A 110 -0.23 -7.99 -4.10
CA TRP A 110 0.42 -7.10 -5.06
C TRP A 110 0.63 -5.70 -4.49
N LYS A 111 1.89 -5.26 -4.44
CA LYS A 111 2.24 -3.88 -4.08
C LYS A 111 2.52 -3.05 -5.32
N ILE A 112 1.53 -2.29 -5.78
CA ILE A 112 1.65 -1.41 -6.95
C ILE A 112 2.43 -0.15 -6.59
N ILE A 113 3.49 0.13 -7.34
CA ILE A 113 4.35 1.29 -7.12
C ILE A 113 3.84 2.44 -7.99
N VAL A 114 3.53 3.57 -7.35
CA VAL A 114 2.92 4.73 -8.00
C VAL A 114 3.62 6.02 -7.62
N ILE A 115 3.49 7.06 -8.45
CA ILE A 115 3.92 8.42 -8.14
C ILE A 115 2.74 9.38 -8.24
N ALA A 116 2.61 10.28 -7.26
CA ALA A 116 1.54 11.27 -7.26
C ALA A 116 1.70 12.33 -8.37
N THR A 117 0.58 12.82 -8.90
CA THR A 117 0.56 13.81 -10.00
C THR A 117 1.10 15.18 -9.61
N ASP A 118 1.14 15.47 -8.31
CA ASP A 118 1.71 16.70 -7.75
C ASP A 118 3.18 16.55 -7.30
N ASP A 119 3.81 15.38 -7.53
CA ASP A 119 5.25 15.22 -7.28
C ASP A 119 6.07 16.07 -8.27
N PRO A 120 7.11 16.81 -7.83
CA PRO A 120 7.91 17.65 -8.71
C PRO A 120 8.66 16.90 -9.83
N LEU A 121 8.83 15.58 -9.71
CA LEU A 121 9.44 14.72 -10.74
C LEU A 121 8.42 13.89 -11.50
N PHE A 122 7.11 14.12 -11.31
CA PHE A 122 6.04 13.36 -11.96
C PHE A 122 6.28 13.19 -13.48
N ASP A 123 6.56 14.26 -14.21
CA ASP A 123 6.76 14.22 -15.67
C ASP A 123 8.02 13.44 -16.09
N ARG A 124 9.01 13.33 -15.19
CA ARG A 124 10.30 12.67 -15.45
C ARG A 124 10.31 11.19 -15.11
N ILE A 125 9.45 10.75 -14.21
CA ILE A 125 9.39 9.36 -13.74
C ILE A 125 8.18 8.70 -14.40
N ASN A 126 8.42 7.87 -15.42
CA ASN A 126 7.36 7.25 -16.22
C ASN A 126 7.39 5.72 -16.17
N ALA A 127 8.51 5.14 -15.73
CA ALA A 127 8.66 3.71 -15.51
C ALA A 127 9.46 3.41 -14.25
N ILE A 128 9.43 2.16 -13.79
CA ILE A 128 10.16 1.70 -12.61
C ILE A 128 11.67 1.99 -12.68
N ASN A 129 12.28 1.96 -13.87
CA ASN A 129 13.72 2.26 -14.03
C ASN A 129 14.05 3.75 -13.84
N ASP A 130 13.10 4.65 -14.14
CA ASP A 130 13.27 6.08 -13.91
C ASP A 130 13.26 6.39 -12.42
N LEU A 131 12.47 5.64 -11.64
CA LEU A 131 12.36 5.79 -10.20
C LEU A 131 13.71 5.60 -9.52
N GLU A 132 14.44 4.54 -9.85
CA GLU A 132 15.74 4.26 -9.23
C GLU A 132 16.79 5.33 -9.60
N SER A 133 16.67 5.92 -10.79
CA SER A 133 17.54 7.03 -11.21
C SER A 133 17.23 8.33 -10.48
N ALA A 134 15.94 8.60 -10.21
CA ALA A 134 15.47 9.82 -9.56
C ALA A 134 15.57 9.77 -8.03
N TYR A 135 15.17 8.63 -7.45
CA TYR A 135 15.14 8.34 -6.02
C TYR A 135 15.87 7.00 -5.76
N PRO A 136 17.20 7.02 -5.67
CA PRO A 136 17.99 5.80 -5.53
C PRO A 136 17.64 4.98 -4.28
N ASN A 137 17.70 3.65 -4.42
CA ASN A 137 17.37 2.64 -3.42
C ASN A 137 15.89 2.58 -3.00
N THR A 138 14.99 3.25 -3.73
CA THR A 138 13.56 3.20 -3.41
C THR A 138 13.00 1.80 -3.64
N ILE A 139 13.35 1.17 -4.77
CA ILE A 139 12.83 -0.18 -5.11
C ILE A 139 13.34 -1.21 -4.10
N SER A 140 14.64 -1.17 -3.79
CA SER A 140 15.23 -2.06 -2.80
C SER A 140 14.65 -1.79 -1.42
N GLY A 141 14.51 -0.53 -1.00
CA GLY A 141 13.89 -0.16 0.27
C GLY A 141 12.48 -0.74 0.43
N ILE A 142 11.62 -0.59 -0.58
CA ILE A 142 10.25 -1.12 -0.56
C ILE A 142 10.28 -2.64 -0.38
N ARG A 143 11.04 -3.33 -1.24
CA ARG A 143 11.16 -4.79 -1.19
C ARG A 143 11.65 -5.27 0.17
N GLU A 144 12.67 -4.62 0.72
CA GLU A 144 13.23 -4.99 2.01
C GLU A 144 12.27 -4.73 3.17
N TRP A 145 11.53 -3.62 3.15
CA TRP A 145 10.53 -3.34 4.19
C TRP A 145 9.47 -4.44 4.24
N PHE A 146 8.83 -4.76 3.10
CA PHE A 146 7.80 -5.81 3.03
C PHE A 146 8.34 -7.23 3.22
N ARG A 147 9.64 -7.47 2.97
CA ARG A 147 10.27 -8.75 3.27
C ARG A 147 10.42 -9.00 4.78
N TRP A 148 10.68 -7.96 5.56
CA TRP A 148 11.07 -8.10 6.97
C TRP A 148 9.99 -7.66 7.98
N TYR A 149 8.96 -6.90 7.58
CA TYR A 149 8.01 -6.29 8.50
C TYR A 149 7.25 -7.27 9.40
N LYS A 150 7.03 -8.51 8.97
CA LYS A 150 6.35 -9.56 9.74
C LYS A 150 7.29 -10.45 10.57
N TYR A 151 8.60 -10.30 10.45
CA TYR A 151 9.55 -11.14 11.19
C TYR A 151 9.47 -10.97 12.73
N PRO A 152 9.27 -9.75 13.28
CA PRO A 152 9.17 -9.55 14.73
C PRO A 152 7.77 -9.83 15.32
N THR A 153 6.76 -10.14 14.49
CA THR A 153 5.33 -10.15 14.88
C THR A 153 4.76 -11.54 15.08
#